data_AF-A0A8T5QIM8-F1
#
_entry.id   AF-A0A8T5QIM8-F1
#
_cell.length_a   1.000
_cell.length_b   1.000
_cell.length_c   1.000
_cell.angle_alpha   90.00
_cell.angle_beta   90.00
_cell.angle_gamma   90.00
#
_symmetry.space_group_name_H-M   'P 1'
#
loop_
_entity.id
_entity.type
_entity.pdbx_description
1 polymer ?
#
loop_
_entity_poly.entity_id
_entity_poly.type
_entity_poly.pdbx_seq_one_letter_code
_entity_poly.pdbx_strand_id
1 'polypeptide(L)'
;MDDVSKLQKINSVARELMKHGQASSMEEAVQKATQQVESGGVLEQQPMQEQPAEQQPEEAPAPEMQGEEQPQEQEVEVQQAEPEPAPEPAPEMHEEQHSEPVEQPQPEAQSTDVAQRLAEMDNKINGLIAEMTALKDEIRRLKESPVTPPLKPKQAKEGQTQFKQDPAPPPPPKQEGEENKGEGHARSGHYKPGDVSVEKFFYYGNR
;
A
#
# COMPACT_ATOMS: atom_id res chain seq x y z
N MET A 1 -14.43 26.90 -7.03
CA MET A 1 -13.25 26.07 -6.69
C MET A 1 -13.77 24.65 -6.66
N ASP A 2 -13.41 23.85 -7.65
CA ASP A 2 -13.95 22.50 -7.81
C ASP A 2 -13.57 21.62 -6.61
N ASP A 3 -14.50 20.81 -6.14
CA ASP A 3 -14.29 19.94 -4.97
C ASP A 3 -13.12 18.96 -5.20
N VAL A 4 -12.88 18.61 -6.46
CA VAL A 4 -11.73 17.79 -6.89
C VAL A 4 -10.41 18.52 -6.60
N SER A 5 -10.30 19.81 -6.89
CA SER A 5 -9.09 20.59 -6.64
C SER A 5 -8.84 20.79 -5.14
N LYS A 6 -9.91 20.95 -4.34
CA LYS A 6 -9.80 21.01 -2.88
C LYS A 6 -9.27 19.69 -2.32
N LEU A 7 -9.82 18.55 -2.74
CA LEU A 7 -9.37 17.22 -2.31
C LEU A 7 -7.93 16.94 -2.71
N GLN A 8 -7.51 17.33 -3.92
CA GLN A 8 -6.11 17.22 -4.35
C GLN A 8 -5.18 18.06 -3.47
N LYS A 9 -5.59 19.29 -3.12
CA LYS A 9 -4.83 20.16 -2.23
C LYS A 9 -4.72 19.58 -0.82
N ILE A 10 -5.81 19.06 -0.27
CA ILE A 10 -5.84 18.39 1.05
C ILE A 10 -4.88 17.19 1.05
N ASN A 11 -4.93 16.34 0.02
CA ASN A 11 -4.04 15.18 -0.08
C ASN A 11 -2.56 15.57 -0.21
N SER A 12 -2.25 16.65 -0.92
CA SER A 12 -0.88 17.16 -1.03
C SER A 12 -0.36 17.64 0.33
N VAL A 13 -1.15 18.47 1.01
CA VAL A 13 -0.78 19.03 2.32
C VAL A 13 -0.67 17.93 3.38
N ALA A 14 -1.59 16.96 3.40
CA ALA A 14 -1.54 15.85 4.34
C ALA A 14 -0.22 15.04 4.22
N ARG A 15 0.25 14.79 2.99
CA ARG A 15 1.54 14.11 2.77
C ARG A 15 2.73 14.95 3.25
N GLU A 16 2.70 16.26 3.07
CA GLU A 16 3.74 17.15 3.60
C GLU A 16 3.75 17.16 5.14
N LEU A 17 2.58 17.26 5.78
CA LEU A 17 2.45 17.20 7.24
C LEU A 17 3.05 15.91 7.81
N MET A 18 2.80 14.77 7.15
CA MET A 18 3.41 13.49 7.53
C MET A 18 4.93 13.50 7.31
N LYS A 19 5.41 14.02 6.17
CA LYS A 19 6.85 14.11 5.86
C LYS A 19 7.63 14.91 6.90
N HIS A 20 7.02 15.97 7.45
CA HIS A 20 7.62 16.80 8.48
C HIS A 20 7.37 16.30 9.91
N GLY A 21 6.69 15.17 10.10
CA GLY A 21 6.35 14.64 11.43
C GLY A 21 5.35 15.51 12.20
N GLN A 22 4.60 16.37 11.52
CA GLN A 22 3.56 17.21 12.14
C GLN A 22 2.25 16.47 12.39
N ALA A 23 2.09 15.29 11.79
CA ALA A 23 0.99 14.37 12.02
C ALA A 23 1.56 12.95 12.17
N SER A 24 1.04 12.22 13.16
CA SER A 24 1.46 10.85 13.48
C SER A 24 0.77 9.81 12.58
N SER A 25 -0.38 10.17 12.00
CA SER A 25 -1.20 9.33 11.15
C SER A 25 -1.76 10.10 9.95
N MET A 26 -2.16 9.36 8.91
CA MET A 26 -2.76 9.94 7.71
C MET A 26 -4.09 10.65 8.00
N GLU A 27 -4.88 10.11 8.92
CA GLU A 27 -6.17 10.69 9.32
C GLU A 27 -5.98 12.05 10.01
N GLU A 28 -5.05 12.12 10.97
CA GLU A 28 -4.68 13.38 11.64
C GLU A 28 -4.14 14.41 10.63
N ALA A 29 -3.34 13.95 9.66
CA ALA A 29 -2.79 14.80 8.60
C ALA A 29 -3.89 15.37 7.69
N VAL A 30 -4.87 14.56 7.30
CA VAL A 30 -6.02 14.99 6.48
C VAL A 30 -6.88 15.99 7.24
N GLN A 31 -7.11 15.78 8.54
CA GLN A 31 -7.89 16.70 9.36
C GLN A 31 -7.22 18.08 9.49
N LYS A 32 -5.91 18.10 9.78
CA LYS A 32 -5.10 19.34 9.81
C LYS A 32 -5.02 20.03 8.45
N ALA A 33 -4.84 19.27 7.37
CA ALA A 33 -4.82 19.78 6.01
C ALA A 33 -6.17 20.41 5.60
N THR A 34 -7.29 19.78 5.98
CA THR A 34 -8.64 20.30 5.71
C THR A 34 -8.83 21.63 6.43
N GLN A 35 -8.46 21.70 7.72
CA GLN A 35 -8.53 22.95 8.48
C GLN A 35 -7.67 24.07 7.88
N GLN A 36 -6.47 23.76 7.36
CA GLN A 36 -5.61 24.74 6.68
C GLN A 36 -6.21 25.25 5.35
N VAL A 37 -6.86 24.37 4.58
CA VAL A 37 -7.50 24.74 3.31
C VAL A 37 -8.79 25.55 3.53
N GLU A 38 -9.59 25.17 4.54
CA GLU A 38 -10.86 25.85 4.88
C GLU A 38 -10.66 27.20 5.56
N SER A 39 -9.62 27.34 6.38
CA SER A 39 -9.29 28.61 7.05
C SER A 39 -8.83 29.71 6.08
N GLY A 40 -8.83 29.45 4.76
CA GLY A 40 -8.42 30.41 3.75
C GLY A 40 -6.96 30.80 3.90
N GLY A 41 -6.16 29.96 4.56
CA GLY A 41 -4.71 30.09 4.65
C GLY A 41 -4.14 30.00 3.25
N VAL A 42 -4.02 31.16 2.60
CA VAL A 42 -3.24 31.35 1.39
C VAL A 42 -1.77 31.19 1.78
N LEU A 43 -1.36 29.95 2.06
CA LEU A 43 -0.05 29.47 1.67
C LEU A 43 -0.09 29.46 0.14
N GLU A 44 0.07 30.66 -0.42
CA GLU A 44 0.59 30.83 -1.76
C GLU A 44 1.86 30.00 -1.76
N GLN A 45 1.81 28.86 -2.43
CA GLN A 45 2.97 28.02 -2.64
C GLN A 45 4.01 28.94 -3.27
N GLN A 46 4.95 29.44 -2.47
CA GLN A 46 6.23 29.81 -3.04
C GLN A 46 6.66 28.54 -3.77
N PRO A 47 6.88 28.59 -5.10
CA PRO A 47 7.36 27.43 -5.80
C PRO A 47 8.61 27.01 -5.05
N MET A 48 8.54 25.85 -4.38
CA MET A 48 9.70 25.25 -3.75
C MET A 48 10.72 25.18 -4.87
N GLN A 49 11.76 26.00 -4.77
CA GLN A 49 12.97 25.76 -5.53
C GLN A 49 13.32 24.32 -5.24
N GLU A 50 13.23 23.49 -6.28
CA GLU A 50 13.80 22.15 -6.36
C GLU A 50 15.22 22.26 -5.81
N GLN A 51 15.38 21.99 -4.52
CA GLN A 51 16.71 21.80 -3.97
C GLN A 51 17.22 20.52 -4.62
N PRO A 52 18.34 20.58 -5.36
CA PRO A 52 18.93 19.39 -5.94
C PRO A 52 19.16 18.40 -4.80
N ALA A 53 18.66 17.18 -5.00
CA ALA A 53 18.81 16.08 -4.07
C ALA A 53 20.29 15.93 -3.66
N GLU A 54 20.63 16.47 -2.49
CA GLU A 54 21.87 16.13 -1.81
C GLU A 54 21.76 14.65 -1.41
N GLN A 55 22.42 13.84 -2.23
CA GLN A 55 23.25 12.71 -1.84
C GLN A 55 22.75 11.99 -0.58
N GLN A 56 22.02 10.91 -0.83
CA GLN A 56 21.99 9.79 0.09
C GLN A 56 23.43 9.46 0.50
N PRO A 57 23.77 9.45 1.80
CA PRO A 57 25.08 8.99 2.23
C PRO A 57 25.21 7.51 1.87
N GLU A 58 26.32 7.21 1.19
CA GLU A 58 26.76 5.86 0.87
C GLU A 58 26.70 4.94 2.08
N GLU A 59 26.22 3.75 1.77
CA GLU A 59 26.22 2.52 2.54
C GLU A 59 27.65 2.21 3.05
N ALA A 60 27.90 2.46 4.34
CA ALA A 60 29.09 1.96 5.02
C ALA A 60 28.87 0.49 5.45
N PRO A 61 29.90 -0.36 5.37
CA PRO A 61 29.79 -1.78 5.62
C PRO A 61 29.54 -2.08 7.11
N ALA A 62 28.68 -3.07 7.34
CA ALA A 62 28.29 -3.60 8.64
C ALA A 62 29.47 -3.91 9.57
N PRO A 63 29.45 -3.47 10.84
CA PRO A 63 30.20 -4.12 11.90
C PRO A 63 29.42 -5.34 12.41
N GLU A 64 30.01 -6.53 12.27
CA GLU A 64 29.70 -7.68 13.11
C GLU A 64 29.81 -7.27 14.59
N MET A 65 28.69 -7.27 15.31
CA MET A 65 28.69 -7.29 16.77
C MET A 65 27.79 -8.41 17.25
N GLN A 66 28.46 -9.49 17.66
CA GLN A 66 28.00 -10.44 18.66
C GLN A 66 27.48 -9.68 19.88
N GLY A 67 26.31 -10.08 20.38
CA GLY A 67 25.77 -9.55 21.63
C GLY A 67 24.36 -10.03 21.85
N GLU A 68 24.22 -11.19 22.49
CA GLU A 68 23.02 -11.57 23.21
C GLU A 68 22.69 -10.48 24.24
N GLU A 69 21.63 -9.71 24.03
CA GLU A 69 20.96 -9.00 25.11
C GLU A 69 19.50 -9.44 25.19
N GLN A 70 19.18 -9.97 26.36
CA GLN A 70 17.87 -10.41 26.79
C GLN A 70 16.86 -9.25 26.74
N PRO A 71 15.60 -9.48 26.35
CA PRO A 71 14.56 -8.52 26.59
C PRO A 71 14.22 -8.52 28.09
N GLN A 72 14.60 -7.47 28.80
CA GLN A 72 14.00 -7.15 30.09
C GLN A 72 12.56 -6.70 29.84
N GLU A 73 11.62 -7.47 30.39
CA GLU A 73 10.22 -7.11 30.51
C GLU A 73 10.11 -5.86 31.38
N GLN A 74 9.91 -4.69 30.77
CA GLN A 74 9.41 -3.52 31.48
C GLN A 74 7.90 -3.63 31.57
N GLU A 75 7.42 -4.03 32.75
CA GLU A 75 6.05 -3.82 33.18
C GLU A 75 5.74 -2.32 33.12
N VAL A 76 4.98 -1.91 32.11
CA VAL A 76 4.38 -0.58 32.06
C VAL A 76 3.17 -0.61 32.98
N GLU A 77 3.37 -0.11 34.20
CA GLU A 77 2.32 0.17 35.17
C GLU A 77 1.35 1.20 34.58
N VAL A 78 0.25 0.71 34.01
CA VAL A 78 -0.86 1.54 33.53
C VAL A 78 -1.55 2.10 34.77
N GLN A 79 -1.19 3.33 35.14
CA GLN A 79 -1.98 4.14 36.07
C GLN A 79 -3.36 4.33 35.45
N GLN A 80 -4.34 3.63 36.01
CA GLN A 80 -5.76 3.87 35.79
C GLN A 80 -6.05 5.32 36.21
N ALA A 81 -6.20 6.18 35.21
CA ALA A 81 -6.83 7.48 35.41
C ALA A 81 -8.31 7.22 35.77
N GLU A 82 -8.66 7.54 37.02
CA GLU A 82 -10.04 7.64 37.46
C GLU A 82 -10.83 8.55 36.50
N PRO A 83 -12.00 8.12 36.00
CA PRO A 83 -12.87 8.98 35.21
C PRO A 83 -13.41 10.09 36.13
N GLU A 84 -13.10 11.34 35.80
CA GLU A 84 -13.73 12.51 36.42
C GLU A 84 -15.26 12.42 36.31
N PRO A 85 -16.00 12.70 37.39
CA PRO A 85 -17.46 12.70 37.37
C PRO A 85 -17.98 13.83 36.47
N ALA A 86 -18.89 13.45 35.57
CA ALA A 86 -19.57 14.36 34.66
C ALA A 86 -20.24 15.53 35.41
N PRO A 87 -20.20 16.76 34.88
CA PRO A 87 -20.94 17.88 35.44
C PRO A 87 -22.45 17.64 35.30
N GLU A 88 -23.17 17.72 36.42
CA GLU A 88 -24.62 17.66 36.48
C GLU A 88 -25.25 18.75 35.59
N PRO A 89 -26.27 18.43 34.76
CA PRO A 89 -27.01 19.43 34.03
C PRO A 89 -27.90 20.24 34.99
N ALA A 90 -27.67 21.56 35.04
CA ALA A 90 -28.53 22.48 35.75
C ALA A 90 -29.97 22.44 35.16
N PRO A 91 -31.02 22.58 35.98
CA PRO A 91 -32.40 22.57 35.52
C PRO A 91 -32.73 23.88 34.79
N GLU A 92 -32.80 23.82 33.46
CA GLU A 92 -33.44 24.86 32.65
C GLU A 92 -34.95 24.84 32.89
N MET A 93 -35.43 25.81 33.68
CA MET A 93 -36.84 26.17 33.70
C MET A 93 -37.15 26.99 32.45
N HIS A 94 -37.64 26.36 31.39
CA HIS A 94 -38.22 27.07 30.25
C HIS A 94 -39.71 26.76 30.10
N GLU A 95 -40.45 27.77 30.54
CA GLU A 95 -41.79 28.22 30.19
C GLU A 95 -42.49 27.47 29.04
N GLU A 96 -43.58 26.82 29.42
CA GLU A 96 -44.61 26.24 28.57
C GLU A 96 -45.32 27.35 27.77
N GLN A 97 -44.85 27.63 26.56
CA GLN A 97 -45.61 28.44 25.58
C GLN A 97 -46.12 27.54 24.46
N HIS A 98 -47.42 27.27 24.55
CA HIS A 98 -48.28 26.69 23.51
C HIS A 98 -48.01 27.33 22.14
N SER A 99 -47.40 26.58 21.24
CA SER A 99 -47.31 26.89 19.82
C SER A 99 -48.05 25.81 19.04
N GLU A 100 -48.98 26.23 18.19
CA GLU A 100 -49.79 25.38 17.33
C GLU A 100 -48.95 24.39 16.50
N PRO A 101 -49.47 23.18 16.20
CA PRO A 101 -48.76 22.20 15.39
C PRO A 101 -48.71 22.70 13.94
N VAL A 102 -47.62 23.34 13.57
CA VAL A 102 -47.25 23.59 12.18
C VAL A 102 -46.96 22.22 11.57
N GLU A 103 -47.89 21.75 10.74
CA GLU A 103 -47.75 20.58 9.87
C GLU A 103 -46.56 20.82 8.92
N GLN A 104 -45.34 20.49 9.37
CA GLN A 104 -44.16 20.49 8.54
C GLN A 104 -44.32 19.37 7.50
N PRO A 105 -44.18 19.67 6.19
CA PRO A 105 -44.25 18.65 5.15
C PRO A 105 -43.11 17.65 5.35
N GLN A 106 -43.45 16.43 5.74
CA GLN A 106 -42.53 15.31 5.95
C GLN A 106 -41.72 15.02 4.66
N PRO A 107 -40.39 15.25 4.63
CA PRO A 107 -39.55 14.87 3.51
C PRO A 107 -39.10 13.40 3.67
N GLU A 108 -40.03 12.45 3.71
CA GLU A 108 -39.70 11.07 4.15
C GLU A 108 -39.43 10.07 3.01
N ALA A 109 -39.65 10.43 1.74
CA ALA A 109 -39.57 9.43 0.66
C ALA A 109 -38.21 9.28 -0.03
N GLN A 110 -37.23 10.19 0.19
CA GLN A 110 -35.91 10.12 -0.48
C GLN A 110 -34.76 9.60 0.40
N SER A 111 -34.99 9.42 1.71
CA SER A 111 -33.93 9.06 2.66
C SER A 111 -33.49 7.59 2.59
N THR A 112 -34.36 6.70 2.10
CA THR A 112 -34.11 5.25 2.09
C THR A 112 -33.03 4.82 1.11
N ASP A 113 -32.90 5.50 -0.04
CA ASP A 113 -31.90 5.16 -1.06
C ASP A 113 -30.47 5.46 -0.58
N VAL A 114 -30.29 6.57 0.14
CA VAL A 114 -29.00 6.94 0.73
C VAL A 114 -28.60 5.95 1.82
N ALA A 115 -29.54 5.57 2.69
CA ALA A 115 -29.28 4.59 3.75
C ALA A 115 -28.91 3.22 3.18
N GLN A 116 -29.59 2.78 2.13
CA GLN A 116 -29.26 1.52 1.45
C GLN A 116 -27.87 1.58 0.81
N ARG A 117 -27.53 2.69 0.15
CA ARG A 117 -26.21 2.88 -0.47
C ARG A 117 -25.09 2.92 0.57
N LEU A 118 -25.32 3.51 1.73
CA LEU A 118 -24.37 3.49 2.85
C LEU A 118 -24.15 2.06 3.35
N ALA A 119 -25.23 1.31 3.57
CA ALA A 119 -25.13 -0.10 3.98
C ALA A 119 -24.38 -0.97 2.96
N GLU A 120 -24.59 -0.74 1.65
CA GLU A 120 -23.83 -1.41 0.60
C GLU A 120 -22.33 -1.06 0.61
N MET A 121 -21.99 0.20 0.88
CA MET A 121 -20.60 0.62 1.02
C MET A 121 -19.94 0.01 2.25
N ASP A 122 -20.63 0.00 3.39
CA ASP A 122 -20.11 -0.61 4.62
C ASP A 122 -19.83 -2.10 4.43
N ASN A 123 -20.72 -2.82 3.73
CA ASN A 123 -20.50 -4.23 3.39
C ASN A 123 -19.27 -4.42 2.49
N LYS A 124 -19.06 -3.55 1.50
CA LYS A 124 -17.87 -3.59 0.63
C LYS A 124 -16.59 -3.28 1.40
N ILE A 125 -16.62 -2.29 2.28
CA ILE A 125 -15.48 -1.91 3.13
C ILE A 125 -15.09 -3.09 4.03
N ASN A 126 -16.07 -3.71 4.69
CA ASN A 126 -15.82 -4.88 5.53
C ASN A 126 -15.26 -6.07 4.74
N GLY A 127 -15.75 -6.30 3.51
CA GLY A 127 -15.20 -7.31 2.61
C GLY A 127 -13.74 -7.06 2.25
N LEU A 128 -13.38 -5.83 1.89
CA LEU A 128 -12.00 -5.44 1.57
C LEU A 128 -11.06 -5.58 2.79
N ILE A 129 -11.53 -5.23 3.99
CA ILE A 129 -10.76 -5.40 5.23
C ILE A 129 -10.47 -6.88 5.47
N ALA A 130 -11.44 -7.78 5.25
CA ALA A 130 -11.26 -9.21 5.39
C ALA A 130 -10.24 -9.77 4.38
N GLU A 131 -10.34 -9.39 3.10
CA GLU A 131 -9.39 -9.80 2.06
C GLU A 131 -7.97 -9.31 2.35
N MET A 132 -7.83 -8.05 2.78
CA MET A 132 -6.52 -7.48 3.13
C MET A 132 -5.89 -8.20 4.33
N THR A 133 -6.71 -8.64 5.29
CA THR A 133 -6.26 -9.44 6.45
C THR A 133 -5.78 -10.82 6.00
N ALA A 134 -6.55 -11.51 5.16
CA ALA A 134 -6.17 -12.82 4.61
C ALA A 134 -4.86 -12.76 3.80
N LEU A 135 -4.67 -11.71 2.99
CA LEU A 135 -3.43 -11.47 2.25
C LEU A 135 -2.23 -11.24 3.18
N LYS A 136 -2.41 -10.47 4.26
CA LYS A 136 -1.34 -10.26 5.26
C LYS A 136 -0.93 -11.57 5.92
N ASP A 137 -1.89 -12.42 6.25
CA ASP A 137 -1.63 -13.74 6.84
C ASP A 137 -0.91 -14.66 5.85
N GLU A 138 -1.29 -14.65 4.58
CA GLU A 138 -0.60 -15.43 3.55
C GLU A 138 0.84 -14.94 3.33
N ILE A 139 1.08 -13.62 3.30
CA ILE A 139 2.43 -13.06 3.24
C ILE A 139 3.25 -13.50 4.45
N ARG A 140 2.66 -13.48 5.65
CA ARG A 140 3.30 -13.95 6.86
C ARG A 140 3.66 -15.44 6.77
N ARG A 141 2.71 -16.27 6.32
CA ARG A 141 2.91 -17.71 6.09
C ARG A 141 4.03 -17.99 5.10
N LEU A 142 4.11 -17.23 4.01
CA LEU A 142 5.17 -17.37 3.01
C LEU A 142 6.53 -16.92 3.54
N LYS A 143 6.57 -15.91 4.43
CA LYS A 143 7.81 -15.46 5.08
C LYS A 143 8.29 -16.42 6.17
N GLU A 144 7.37 -17.03 6.91
CA GLU A 144 7.67 -18.01 7.97
C GLU A 144 7.92 -19.40 7.40
N SER A 145 7.41 -19.71 6.20
CA SER A 145 7.75 -20.94 5.50
C SER A 145 9.26 -20.93 5.24
N PRO A 146 10.02 -21.88 5.81
CA PRO A 146 11.45 -21.93 5.60
C PRO A 146 11.68 -22.15 4.12
N VAL A 147 12.16 -21.09 3.45
CA VAL A 147 12.68 -21.18 2.08
C VAL A 147 13.70 -22.29 2.13
N THR A 148 13.35 -23.44 1.54
CA THR A 148 14.24 -24.59 1.50
C THR A 148 15.46 -24.07 0.77
N PRO A 149 16.63 -23.96 1.45
CA PRO A 149 17.79 -23.37 0.83
C PRO A 149 18.04 -24.17 -0.46
N PRO A 150 18.30 -23.49 -1.60
CA PRO A 150 18.47 -24.14 -2.87
C PRO A 150 19.48 -25.26 -2.65
N LEU A 151 19.03 -26.50 -2.89
CA LEU A 151 19.84 -27.69 -2.70
C LEU A 151 21.15 -27.43 -3.43
N LYS A 152 22.22 -27.22 -2.66
CA LYS A 152 23.56 -27.04 -3.22
C LYS A 152 23.72 -28.20 -4.19
N PRO A 153 23.94 -27.95 -5.50
CA PRO A 153 24.10 -29.03 -6.46
C PRO A 153 25.18 -29.92 -5.86
N LYS A 154 24.79 -31.15 -5.52
CA LYS A 154 25.72 -32.17 -5.05
C LYS A 154 26.83 -32.16 -6.09
N GLN A 155 27.99 -31.63 -5.72
CA GLN A 155 29.20 -31.82 -6.49
C GLN A 155 29.32 -33.33 -6.61
N ALA A 156 28.95 -33.83 -7.79
CA ALA A 156 29.13 -35.20 -8.14
C ALA A 156 30.64 -35.40 -7.99
N LYS A 157 31.05 -36.07 -6.91
CA LYS A 157 32.36 -36.67 -6.83
C LYS A 157 32.54 -37.40 -8.14
N GLU A 158 33.56 -36.99 -8.88
CA GLU A 158 34.07 -37.62 -10.09
C GLU A 158 34.46 -39.06 -9.76
N GLY A 159 33.46 -39.92 -9.63
CA GLY A 159 33.59 -41.36 -9.67
C GLY A 159 33.81 -41.70 -11.12
N GLN A 160 35.10 -41.79 -11.46
CA GLN A 160 35.68 -42.38 -12.66
C GLN A 160 34.88 -43.62 -13.10
N THR A 161 33.84 -43.40 -13.89
CA THR A 161 33.10 -44.46 -14.57
C THR A 161 33.70 -44.52 -15.96
N GLN A 162 34.52 -45.55 -16.16
CA GLN A 162 35.01 -45.98 -17.46
C GLN A 162 33.79 -46.31 -18.33
N PHE A 163 33.27 -45.32 -19.04
CA PHE A 163 32.36 -45.55 -20.14
C PHE A 163 33.15 -46.22 -21.27
N LYS A 164 32.93 -47.52 -21.43
CA LYS A 164 33.09 -48.17 -22.73
C LYS A 164 32.27 -47.36 -23.72
N GLN A 165 32.94 -46.85 -24.76
CA GLN A 165 32.29 -46.26 -25.92
C GLN A 165 31.46 -47.35 -26.61
N ASP A 166 30.16 -47.34 -26.37
CA ASP A 166 29.23 -47.85 -27.37
C ASP A 166 29.11 -46.81 -28.50
N PRO A 167 29.05 -47.25 -29.77
CA PRO A 167 28.96 -46.37 -30.92
C PRO A 167 27.72 -45.48 -30.83
N ALA A 168 27.92 -44.20 -31.17
CA ALA A 168 26.96 -43.14 -31.04
C ALA A 168 25.55 -43.52 -31.56
N PRO A 169 24.48 -43.30 -30.79
CA PRO A 169 23.14 -43.34 -31.34
C PRO A 169 23.01 -42.25 -32.43
N PRO A 170 22.28 -42.53 -33.53
CA PRO A 170 22.12 -41.58 -34.62
C PRO A 170 21.53 -40.26 -34.11
N PRO A 171 21.96 -39.12 -34.68
CA PRO A 171 21.43 -37.82 -34.30
C PRO A 171 19.90 -37.84 -34.46
N PRO A 172 19.14 -37.25 -33.52
CA PRO A 172 17.71 -37.12 -33.68
C PRO A 172 17.42 -36.39 -35.00
N PRO A 173 16.39 -36.82 -35.75
CA PRO A 173 16.06 -36.21 -37.02
C PRO A 173 15.84 -34.71 -36.82
N LYS A 174 16.54 -33.91 -37.62
CA LYS A 174 16.24 -32.48 -37.76
C LYS A 174 14.76 -32.37 -38.08
N GLN A 175 13.97 -31.91 -37.10
CA GLN A 175 12.65 -31.39 -37.38
C GLN A 175 12.88 -30.11 -38.17
N GLU A 176 12.83 -30.25 -39.49
CA GLU A 176 12.61 -29.14 -40.40
C GLU A 176 11.30 -28.48 -39.94
N GLY A 177 11.42 -27.24 -39.47
CA GLY A 177 10.29 -26.49 -38.97
C GLY A 177 9.27 -26.32 -40.08
N GLU A 178 8.11 -26.93 -39.90
CA GLU A 178 6.90 -26.50 -40.58
C GLU A 178 6.69 -25.02 -40.25
N GLU A 179 6.73 -24.18 -41.28
CA GLU A 179 6.29 -22.80 -41.24
C GLU A 179 4.82 -22.77 -40.83
N ASN A 180 4.60 -22.66 -39.53
CA ASN A 180 3.28 -22.49 -38.98
C ASN A 180 2.83 -21.06 -39.29
N LYS A 181 2.14 -20.89 -40.43
CA LYS A 181 1.32 -19.71 -40.75
C LYS A 181 0.09 -19.68 -39.85
N GLY A 182 0.32 -19.57 -38.54
CA GLY A 182 -0.72 -19.17 -37.60
C GLY A 182 -0.81 -17.65 -37.64
N GLU A 183 -2.01 -17.12 -37.87
CA GLU A 183 -2.36 -15.71 -37.65
C GLU A 183 -1.91 -15.29 -36.25
N GLY A 184 -0.70 -14.74 -36.18
CA GLY A 184 -0.07 -14.29 -34.95
C GLY A 184 -0.83 -13.10 -34.42
N HIS A 185 -1.32 -13.23 -33.19
CA HIS A 185 -1.64 -12.08 -32.35
C HIS A 185 -0.44 -11.12 -32.39
N ALA A 186 -0.68 -9.81 -32.54
CA ALA A 186 0.37 -8.80 -32.69
C ALA A 186 1.39 -8.74 -31.54
N ARG A 187 1.20 -9.53 -30.47
CA ARG A 187 2.08 -9.64 -29.30
C ARG A 187 3.09 -10.81 -29.36
N SER A 188 2.86 -11.84 -30.17
CA SER A 188 3.76 -13.01 -30.24
C SER A 188 4.53 -13.02 -31.55
N GLY A 189 5.46 -12.07 -31.70
CA GLY A 189 6.47 -12.12 -32.76
C GLY A 189 7.58 -13.13 -32.39
N HIS A 190 8.18 -13.75 -33.40
CA HIS A 190 9.40 -14.56 -33.25
C HIS A 190 10.60 -13.65 -32.95
N TYR A 191 10.70 -13.14 -31.73
CA TYR A 191 11.84 -12.33 -31.31
C TYR A 191 13.07 -13.20 -31.16
N LYS A 192 14.16 -12.81 -31.84
CA LYS A 192 15.48 -13.39 -31.59
C LYS A 192 16.05 -12.78 -30.31
N PRO A 193 16.95 -13.48 -29.60
CA PRO A 193 17.60 -12.95 -28.41
C PRO A 193 18.36 -11.62 -28.62
N GLY A 194 18.65 -11.24 -29.87
CA GLY A 194 19.23 -9.93 -30.22
C GLY A 194 18.23 -8.83 -30.56
N ASP A 195 16.93 -9.14 -30.72
CA ASP A 195 15.91 -8.15 -31.10
C ASP A 195 15.41 -7.32 -29.90
N VAL A 196 15.70 -7.77 -28.68
CA VAL A 196 15.25 -7.13 -27.43
C VAL A 196 16.47 -6.62 -26.66
N SER A 197 16.93 -5.41 -26.98
CA SER A 197 17.95 -4.73 -26.19
C SER A 197 17.30 -4.18 -24.91
N VAL A 198 17.59 -4.81 -23.77
CA VAL A 198 17.10 -4.45 -22.43
C VAL A 198 17.34 -2.96 -22.11
N GLU A 199 18.43 -2.39 -22.64
CA GLU A 199 18.83 -0.99 -22.45
C GLU A 199 17.81 0.03 -22.97
N LYS A 200 17.01 -0.34 -23.98
CA LYS A 200 16.00 0.55 -24.57
C LYS A 200 14.75 0.72 -23.69
N PHE A 201 14.54 -0.16 -22.70
CA PHE A 201 13.40 -0.05 -21.77
C PHE A 201 13.64 0.98 -20.66
N PHE A 202 14.90 1.24 -20.27
CA PHE A 202 15.22 2.18 -19.20
C PHE A 202 15.18 3.66 -19.65
N TYR A 203 15.23 3.92 -20.96
CA TYR A 203 15.29 5.30 -21.49
C TYR A 203 13.93 6.00 -21.61
N TYR A 204 12.81 5.28 -21.48
CA TYR A 204 11.47 5.86 -21.63
C TYR A 204 10.79 6.23 -20.31
N GLY A 205 11.45 6.03 -19.16
CA GLY A 205 10.90 6.31 -17.83
C GLY A 205 11.08 7.74 -17.30
N ASN A 206 11.82 8.60 -18.01
CA ASN A 206 12.10 9.97 -17.57
C ASN A 206 11.37 11.00 -18.47
N ARG A 207 10.06 11.14 -18.30
CA ARG A 207 9.29 12.30 -18.77
C ARG A 207 8.21 12.67 -17.77
#